data_AF-A0A518LQN2-F1
#
_entry.id   AF-A0A518LQN2-F1
#
_cell.length_a   1.000
_cell.length_b   1.000
_cell.length_c   1.000
_cell.angle_alpha   90.00
_cell.angle_beta   90.00
_cell.angle_gamma   90.00
#
_symmetry.space_group_name_H-M   'P 1'
#
loop_
_entity.id
_entity.type
_entity.pdbx_description
1 polymer ?
#
loop_
_entity_poly.entity_id
_entity_poly.type
_entity_poly.pdbx_seq_one_letter_code
_entity_poly.pdbx_strand_id
1 'polypeptide(L)'
;MSSTRKFSAATLVRWCVLATMPPVLLGAGCPGDSSSGLSSRRSRGEGTAIRLPHIAPAAAYDACLHSMKQWFRVAEASPVDGQVRSVTTEYEQRGGTGRIRDTALKFPNRLRRTATLYVQPWGEGSVVHCVVDVQRLDTADHRVFRDMERFDDYPTDTPIDREAGVTAAQDQVWTDLPRDVQLERDILEVVRSKATEGTPPVTKS
;
A
#
# COMPACT_ATOMS: atom_id res chain seq x y z
N MET A 1 35.79 35.07 14.50
CA MET A 1 36.79 33.99 14.58
C MET A 1 36.37 32.91 13.59
N SER A 2 36.97 32.96 12.41
CA SER A 2 36.65 32.14 11.25
C SER A 2 37.37 30.79 11.34
N SER A 3 36.64 29.69 11.19
CA SER A 3 37.26 28.36 11.03
C SER A 3 36.73 27.70 9.77
N THR A 4 37.44 27.95 8.68
CA THR A 4 37.26 27.34 7.37
C THR A 4 37.97 25.98 7.39
N ARG A 5 37.23 24.87 7.34
CA ARG A 5 37.82 23.54 7.06
C ARG A 5 37.56 23.16 5.63
N LYS A 6 38.64 23.18 4.84
CA LYS A 6 38.74 22.59 3.51
C LYS A 6 38.88 21.08 3.68
N PHE A 7 38.04 20.29 3.01
CA PHE A 7 38.32 18.87 2.75
C PHE A 7 38.48 18.67 1.24
N SER A 8 39.59 18.03 0.91
CA SER A 8 40.15 17.88 -0.42
C SER A 8 40.06 16.42 -0.84
N ALA A 9 39.80 16.24 -2.14
CA ALA A 9 40.33 15.22 -3.04
C ALA A 9 40.03 13.72 -2.82
N ALA A 10 39.32 13.20 -3.82
CA ALA A 10 39.75 12.11 -4.71
C ALA A 10 39.86 10.69 -4.13
N THR A 11 39.01 9.80 -4.63
CA THR A 11 39.46 8.46 -5.07
C THR A 11 38.54 7.97 -6.20
N LEU A 12 39.07 7.98 -7.43
CA LEU A 12 38.52 7.29 -8.60
C LEU A 12 38.85 5.80 -8.46
N VAL A 13 37.85 4.96 -8.14
CA VAL A 13 38.01 3.50 -8.21
C VAL A 13 37.41 3.01 -9.52
N ARG A 14 38.30 2.64 -10.43
CA ARG A 14 38.04 2.09 -11.77
C ARG A 14 37.72 0.60 -11.60
N TRP A 15 36.47 0.18 -11.78
CA TRP A 15 36.09 -1.23 -11.77
C TRP A 15 36.15 -1.80 -13.18
N CYS A 16 37.06 -2.76 -13.38
CA CYS A 16 37.09 -3.65 -14.54
C CYS A 16 35.89 -4.59 -14.51
N VAL A 17 35.02 -4.54 -15.51
CA VAL A 17 33.99 -5.54 -15.75
C VAL A 17 34.55 -6.59 -16.70
N LEU A 18 34.96 -7.74 -16.15
CA LEU A 18 35.18 -8.97 -16.91
C LEU A 18 33.81 -9.59 -17.20
N ALA A 19 33.45 -9.59 -18.48
CA ALA A 19 32.24 -10.20 -19.00
C ALA A 19 32.42 -11.72 -19.07
N THR A 20 31.73 -12.45 -18.18
CA THR A 20 31.61 -13.91 -18.24
C THR A 20 30.19 -14.24 -18.68
N MET A 21 30.02 -14.62 -19.95
CA MET A 21 28.74 -15.12 -20.48
C MET A 21 28.49 -16.54 -19.97
N PRO A 22 27.35 -16.83 -19.31
CA PRO A 22 26.91 -18.20 -19.08
C PRO A 22 26.15 -18.76 -20.30
N PRO A 23 26.22 -20.07 -20.54
CA PRO A 23 25.53 -20.75 -21.62
C PRO A 23 24.02 -20.82 -21.39
N VAL A 24 23.26 -20.58 -22.46
CA VAL A 24 21.80 -20.70 -22.51
C VAL A 24 21.43 -22.18 -22.59
N LEU A 25 20.86 -22.72 -21.51
CA LEU A 25 20.17 -24.00 -21.50
C LEU A 25 18.69 -23.77 -21.82
N LEU A 26 18.27 -24.22 -23.01
CA LEU A 26 16.88 -24.28 -23.44
C LEU A 26 16.17 -25.43 -22.72
N GLY A 27 15.53 -25.13 -21.59
CA GLY A 27 14.59 -26.03 -20.92
C GLY A 27 13.16 -25.74 -21.36
N ALA A 28 12.54 -26.68 -22.08
CA ALA A 28 11.12 -26.67 -22.39
C ALA A 28 10.31 -27.00 -21.11
N GLY A 29 9.90 -25.97 -20.38
CA GLY A 29 9.00 -26.08 -19.23
C GLY A 29 7.55 -25.87 -19.67
N CYS A 30 6.69 -26.86 -19.39
CA CYS A 30 5.24 -26.74 -19.53
C CYS A 30 4.72 -25.57 -18.66
N PRO A 31 3.90 -24.66 -19.19
CA PRO A 31 3.23 -23.68 -18.36
C PRO A 31 2.20 -24.41 -17.51
N GLY A 32 2.58 -24.71 -16.26
CA GLY A 32 1.62 -25.05 -15.22
C GLY A 32 0.77 -23.82 -14.98
N ASP A 33 -0.53 -23.95 -15.27
CA ASP A 33 -1.57 -22.97 -14.97
C ASP A 33 -1.59 -22.72 -13.47
N SER A 34 -0.74 -21.78 -13.06
CA SER A 34 -0.74 -21.23 -11.73
C SER A 34 -1.94 -20.31 -11.71
N SER A 35 -3.05 -20.82 -11.17
CA SER A 35 -4.21 -20.06 -10.72
C SER A 35 -3.75 -19.07 -9.66
N SER A 36 -3.07 -18.04 -10.15
CA SER A 36 -2.77 -16.81 -9.47
C SER A 36 -4.13 -16.24 -9.11
N GLY A 37 -4.47 -16.38 -7.84
CA GLY A 37 -5.58 -15.66 -7.23
C GLY A 37 -5.50 -14.24 -7.74
N LEU A 38 -6.55 -13.83 -8.45
CA LEU A 38 -6.77 -12.51 -8.99
C LEU A 38 -6.98 -11.52 -7.83
N SER A 39 -6.06 -11.45 -6.87
CA SER A 39 -5.82 -10.24 -6.10
C SER A 39 -5.18 -9.26 -7.06
N SER A 40 -6.06 -8.64 -7.85
CA SER A 40 -5.82 -7.55 -8.78
C SER A 40 -4.53 -6.83 -8.47
N ARG A 41 -3.56 -6.95 -9.38
CA ARG A 41 -2.50 -5.98 -9.58
C ARG A 41 -3.20 -4.66 -9.94
N ARG A 42 -3.82 -4.00 -8.95
CA ARG A 42 -4.55 -2.74 -9.12
C ARG A 42 -3.55 -1.78 -9.75
N SER A 43 -3.91 -1.32 -10.93
CA SER A 43 -3.04 -0.59 -11.84
C SER A 43 -2.40 0.59 -11.11
N ARG A 44 -1.08 0.76 -11.28
CA ARG A 44 -0.37 2.03 -11.00
C ARG A 44 -1.14 3.13 -11.74
N GLY A 45 -2.09 3.79 -11.08
CA GLY A 45 -2.94 4.78 -11.73
C GLY A 45 -4.36 4.92 -11.18
N GLU A 46 -4.87 3.96 -10.39
CA GLU A 46 -6.27 4.06 -9.94
C GLU A 46 -6.50 5.03 -8.78
N GLY A 47 -5.47 5.46 -8.03
CA GLY A 47 -5.61 6.33 -6.85
C GLY A 47 -5.89 7.80 -7.13
N THR A 48 -6.24 8.56 -6.09
CA THR A 48 -6.28 10.03 -6.16
C THR A 48 -4.89 10.56 -6.47
N ALA A 49 -4.79 11.55 -7.37
CA ALA A 49 -3.52 12.10 -7.82
C ALA A 49 -3.47 13.62 -7.68
N ILE A 50 -2.28 14.15 -7.36
CA ILE A 50 -1.98 15.58 -7.45
C ILE A 50 -0.74 15.79 -8.32
N ARG A 51 -0.73 16.91 -9.04
CA ARG A 51 0.46 17.37 -9.78
C ARG A 51 1.21 18.38 -8.92
N LEU A 52 2.53 18.24 -8.89
CA LEU A 52 3.46 19.12 -8.20
C LEU A 52 4.40 19.75 -9.25
N PRO A 53 3.99 20.86 -9.88
CA PRO A 53 4.81 21.51 -10.89
C PRO A 53 6.10 22.04 -10.26
N HIS A 54 7.23 21.90 -10.97
CA HIS A 54 8.56 22.34 -10.53
C HIS A 54 9.09 21.69 -9.24
N ILE A 55 8.42 20.66 -8.73
CA ILE A 55 8.91 19.87 -7.59
C ILE A 55 9.61 18.63 -8.14
N ALA A 56 10.91 18.54 -7.86
CA ALA A 56 11.71 17.38 -8.21
C ALA A 56 11.15 16.10 -7.54
N PRO A 57 11.17 14.93 -8.22
CA PRO A 57 10.65 13.68 -7.67
C PRO A 57 11.22 13.31 -6.29
N ALA A 58 12.49 13.60 -6.03
CA ALA A 58 13.12 13.37 -4.73
C ALA A 58 12.47 14.18 -3.59
N ALA A 59 12.21 15.48 -3.82
CA ALA A 59 11.56 16.33 -2.83
C ALA A 59 10.09 15.92 -2.60
N ALA A 60 9.39 15.53 -3.67
CA ALA A 60 8.05 14.97 -3.56
C ALA A 60 8.03 13.65 -2.76
N TYR A 61 9.03 12.78 -2.96
CA TYR A 61 9.18 11.55 -2.19
C TYR A 61 9.41 11.81 -0.70
N ASP A 62 10.25 12.78 -0.35
CA ASP A 62 10.47 13.15 1.05
C ASP A 62 9.18 13.70 1.70
N ALA A 63 8.40 14.50 0.97
CA ALA A 63 7.09 14.97 1.40
C ALA A 63 6.09 13.82 1.58
N CYS A 64 6.07 12.83 0.67
CA CYS A 64 5.29 11.60 0.80
C CYS A 64 5.66 10.84 2.07
N LEU A 65 6.95 10.63 2.32
CA LEU A 65 7.42 9.92 3.52
C LEU A 65 7.04 10.66 4.80
N HIS A 66 7.12 11.99 4.80
CA HIS A 66 6.68 12.81 5.92
C HIS A 66 5.18 12.66 6.18
N SER A 67 4.36 12.80 5.14
CA SER A 67 2.91 12.68 5.23
C SER A 67 2.50 11.30 5.77
N MET A 68 3.05 10.21 5.22
CA MET A 68 2.70 8.85 5.64
C MET A 68 2.95 8.59 7.13
N LYS A 69 4.02 9.15 7.69
CA LYS A 69 4.34 9.00 9.12
C LYS A 69 3.33 9.67 10.06
N GLN A 70 2.50 10.60 9.58
CA GLN A 70 1.49 11.27 10.39
C GLN A 70 0.28 10.37 10.66
N TRP A 71 -0.14 9.55 9.67
CA TRP A 71 -1.32 8.69 9.79
C TRP A 71 -1.02 7.20 9.92
N PHE A 72 0.15 6.76 9.45
CA PHE A 72 0.48 5.35 9.31
C PHE A 72 1.90 5.03 9.79
N ARG A 73 2.10 3.76 10.13
CA ARG A 73 3.45 3.18 10.24
C ARG A 73 3.91 2.76 8.85
N VAL A 74 5.11 3.18 8.47
CA VAL A 74 5.71 2.85 7.17
C VAL A 74 6.27 1.43 7.23
N ALA A 75 5.83 0.57 6.30
CA ALA A 75 6.35 -0.79 6.13
C ALA A 75 7.53 -0.82 5.15
N GLU A 76 7.41 -0.08 4.06
CA GLU A 76 8.35 -0.08 2.95
C GLU A 76 8.46 1.33 2.36
N ALA A 77 9.68 1.71 2.02
CA ALA A 77 10.00 3.01 1.43
C ALA A 77 11.13 2.82 0.42
N SER A 78 10.80 2.81 -0.87
CA SER A 78 11.75 2.68 -1.97
C SER A 78 11.87 4.03 -2.71
N PRO A 79 12.97 4.79 -2.51
CA PRO A 79 13.19 6.02 -3.26
C PRO A 79 13.48 5.75 -4.74
N VAL A 80 13.98 4.56 -5.08
CA VAL A 80 14.26 4.13 -6.46
C VAL A 80 12.96 3.95 -7.24
N ASP A 81 11.96 3.31 -6.63
CA ASP A 81 10.65 3.09 -7.24
C ASP A 81 9.68 4.27 -7.02
N GLY A 82 10.08 5.26 -6.20
CA GLY A 82 9.23 6.36 -5.78
C GLY A 82 8.03 5.90 -4.95
N GLN A 83 8.12 4.76 -4.25
CA GLN A 83 6.99 4.12 -3.58
C GLN A 83 7.13 4.15 -2.05
N VAL A 84 6.04 4.47 -1.36
CA VAL A 84 5.93 4.37 0.10
C VAL A 84 4.68 3.59 0.46
N ARG A 85 4.80 2.54 1.27
CA ARG A 85 3.70 1.66 1.67
C ARG A 85 3.60 1.56 3.18
N SER A 86 2.38 1.60 3.71
CA SER A 86 2.13 1.42 5.14
C SER A 86 2.03 -0.04 5.56
N VAL A 87 2.23 -0.27 6.86
CA VAL A 87 1.73 -1.47 7.54
C VAL A 87 0.20 -1.39 7.58
N THR A 88 -0.45 -2.55 7.48
CA THR A 88 -1.90 -2.66 7.70
C THR A 88 -2.24 -2.22 9.11
N THR A 89 -3.12 -1.23 9.24
CA THR A 89 -3.54 -0.68 10.54
C THR A 89 -5.01 -0.98 10.76
N GLU A 90 -5.31 -1.64 11.87
CA GLU A 90 -6.68 -1.95 12.26
C GLU A 90 -7.28 -0.84 13.13
N TYR A 91 -8.58 -0.62 13.00
CA TYR A 91 -9.33 0.33 13.78
C TYR A 91 -10.79 -0.10 13.90
N GLU A 92 -11.45 0.36 14.95
CA GLU A 92 -12.89 0.15 15.12
C GLU A 92 -13.66 1.39 14.69
N GLN A 93 -14.73 1.19 13.93
CA GLN A 93 -15.65 2.25 13.57
C GLN A 93 -17.07 1.84 13.94
N ARG A 94 -17.81 2.78 14.53
CA ARG A 94 -19.23 2.61 14.82
C ARG A 94 -20.05 3.20 13.68
N GLY A 95 -20.81 2.37 12.97
CA GLY A 95 -21.63 2.77 11.82
C GLY A 95 -20.81 3.10 10.56
N GLY A 96 -21.48 3.58 9.51
CA GLY A 96 -20.83 4.19 8.33
C GLY A 96 -20.53 3.27 7.14
N THR A 97 -20.80 1.97 7.25
CA THR A 97 -20.54 0.95 6.20
C THR A 97 -21.67 0.78 5.19
N GLY A 98 -22.75 1.56 5.29
CA GLY A 98 -23.88 1.52 4.36
C GLY A 98 -24.82 0.32 4.50
N ARG A 99 -24.56 -0.63 5.42
CA ARG A 99 -25.52 -1.71 5.74
C ARG A 99 -26.59 -1.22 6.71
N ILE A 100 -27.85 -1.52 6.40
CA ILE A 100 -29.01 -1.18 7.23
C ILE A 100 -28.87 -1.76 8.64
N ARG A 101 -28.32 -2.99 8.76
CA ARG A 101 -28.06 -3.66 10.04
C ARG A 101 -27.11 -2.86 10.94
N ASP A 102 -26.03 -2.30 10.37
CA ASP A 102 -24.99 -1.60 11.14
C ASP A 102 -25.51 -0.28 11.71
N THR A 103 -26.45 0.35 10.99
CA THR A 103 -27.12 1.58 11.43
C THR A 103 -28.11 1.31 12.55
N ALA A 104 -28.83 0.19 12.50
CA ALA A 104 -29.84 -0.18 13.49
C ALA A 104 -29.23 -0.70 14.81
N LEU A 105 -28.17 -1.49 14.73
CA LEU A 105 -27.66 -2.25 15.89
C LEU A 105 -26.35 -1.69 16.47
N LYS A 106 -25.76 -0.66 15.86
CA LYS A 106 -24.51 0.00 16.32
C LYS A 106 -23.39 -0.99 16.64
N PHE A 107 -23.33 -2.11 15.93
CA PHE A 107 -22.26 -3.09 16.12
C PHE A 107 -20.90 -2.43 15.83
N PRO A 108 -19.88 -2.67 16.68
CA PRO A 108 -18.53 -2.22 16.38
C PRO A 108 -18.01 -2.97 15.16
N ASN A 109 -17.75 -2.26 14.07
CA ASN A 109 -17.13 -2.83 12.89
C ASN A 109 -15.61 -2.72 13.04
N ARG A 110 -14.93 -3.87 13.01
CA ARG A 110 -13.47 -3.93 12.93
C ARG A 110 -13.06 -3.78 11.47
N LEU A 111 -12.28 -2.75 11.21
CA LEU A 111 -11.78 -2.38 9.90
C LEU A 111 -10.27 -2.44 9.92
N ARG A 112 -9.67 -2.56 8.74
CA ARG A 112 -8.25 -2.36 8.54
C ARG A 112 -8.00 -1.57 7.28
N ARG A 113 -6.94 -0.80 7.27
CA ARG A 113 -6.56 0.02 6.11
C ARG A 113 -5.08 -0.04 5.82
N THR A 114 -4.76 0.13 4.54
CA THR A 114 -3.39 0.17 4.01
C THR A 114 -3.28 1.31 3.02
N ALA A 115 -2.26 2.14 3.17
CA ALA A 115 -1.99 3.26 2.30
C ALA A 115 -0.75 3.00 1.43
N THR A 116 -0.85 3.36 0.15
CA THR A 116 0.26 3.31 -0.79
C THR A 116 0.37 4.65 -1.51
N LEU A 117 1.55 5.25 -1.47
CA LEU A 117 1.92 6.43 -2.25
C LEU A 117 2.90 6.03 -3.35
N TYR A 118 2.75 6.65 -4.51
CA TYR A 118 3.70 6.53 -5.62
C TYR A 118 3.97 7.89 -6.24
N VAL A 119 5.25 8.16 -6.49
CA VAL A 119 5.76 9.38 -7.11
C VAL A 119 6.24 9.03 -8.50
N GLN A 120 5.78 9.79 -9.49
CA GLN A 120 6.18 9.64 -10.88
C GLN A 120 6.68 10.98 -11.43
N PRO A 121 7.78 10.99 -12.22
CA PRO A 121 8.21 12.20 -12.90
C PRO A 121 7.17 12.64 -13.94
N TRP A 122 6.94 13.95 -14.06
CA TRP A 122 6.00 14.50 -15.04
C TRP A 122 6.44 15.89 -15.49
N GLY A 123 6.95 15.97 -16.73
CA GLY A 123 7.50 17.22 -17.27
C GLY A 123 8.63 17.75 -16.38
N GLU A 124 8.51 19.02 -15.97
CA GLU A 124 9.45 19.69 -15.05
C GLU A 124 9.15 19.45 -13.55
N GLY A 125 8.15 18.61 -13.25
CA GLY A 125 7.74 18.34 -11.89
C GLY A 125 7.50 16.86 -11.63
N SER A 126 6.59 16.59 -10.71
CA SER A 126 6.21 15.24 -10.31
C SER A 126 4.70 15.12 -10.16
N VAL A 127 4.19 13.90 -10.28
CA VAL A 127 2.82 13.53 -9.92
C VAL A 127 2.91 12.57 -8.75
N VAL A 128 2.12 12.85 -7.72
CA VAL A 128 1.99 11.98 -6.56
C VAL A 128 0.59 11.39 -6.60
N HIS A 129 0.52 10.09 -6.41
CA HIS A 129 -0.74 9.39 -6.26
C HIS A 129 -0.82 8.71 -4.90
N CYS A 130 -2.04 8.62 -4.38
CA CYS A 130 -2.37 7.98 -3.13
C CYS A 130 -3.53 7.00 -3.33
N VAL A 131 -3.38 5.82 -2.73
CA VAL A 131 -4.43 4.81 -2.62
C VAL A 131 -4.54 4.42 -1.16
N VAL A 132 -5.74 4.52 -0.59
CA VAL A 132 -6.05 3.99 0.73
C VAL A 132 -7.10 2.88 0.59
N ASP A 133 -6.62 1.64 0.65
CA ASP A 133 -7.47 0.46 0.64
C ASP A 133 -8.03 0.22 2.05
N VAL A 134 -9.33 -0.06 2.14
CA VAL A 134 -10.02 -0.36 3.39
C VAL A 134 -10.67 -1.73 3.28
N GLN A 135 -10.58 -2.52 4.35
CA GLN A 135 -11.19 -3.84 4.44
C GLN A 135 -11.95 -3.96 5.77
N ARG A 136 -13.05 -4.71 5.76
CA ARG A 136 -13.87 -5.00 6.94
C ARG A 136 -13.79 -6.48 7.31
N LEU A 137 -13.78 -6.77 8.60
CA LEU A 137 -13.86 -8.13 9.10
C LEU A 137 -15.30 -8.66 9.05
N ASP A 138 -15.55 -9.72 8.28
CA ASP A 138 -16.88 -10.32 8.04
C ASP A 138 -17.02 -11.76 8.58
N THR A 139 -16.12 -12.20 9.47
CA THR A 139 -16.09 -13.59 10.00
C THR A 139 -17.41 -14.07 10.61
N ALA A 140 -18.14 -13.20 11.32
CA ALA A 140 -19.39 -13.58 11.98
C ALA A 140 -20.50 -13.92 10.97
N ASP A 141 -20.61 -13.14 9.88
CA ASP A 141 -21.60 -13.38 8.83
C ASP A 141 -21.25 -14.66 8.07
N HIS A 142 -19.98 -14.88 7.73
CA HIS A 142 -19.54 -16.09 7.03
C HIS A 142 -19.82 -17.38 7.81
N ARG A 143 -19.64 -17.36 9.14
CA ARG A 143 -19.94 -18.51 9.99
C ARG A 143 -21.43 -18.87 9.97
N VAL A 144 -22.31 -17.87 10.04
CA VAL A 144 -23.76 -18.08 10.01
C VAL A 144 -24.21 -18.62 8.65
N PHE A 145 -23.67 -18.12 7.53
CA PHE A 145 -24.02 -18.63 6.21
C PHE A 145 -23.55 -20.07 6.00
N ARG A 146 -22.36 -20.44 6.49
CA ARG A 146 -21.87 -21.83 6.46
C ARG A 146 -22.80 -22.78 7.21
N ASP A 147 -23.34 -22.34 8.35
CA ASP A 147 -24.27 -23.16 9.13
C ASP A 147 -25.66 -23.28 8.49
N MET A 148 -26.06 -22.37 7.59
CA MET A 148 -27.34 -22.43 6.86
C MET A 148 -27.33 -23.37 5.65
N GLU A 149 -26.18 -23.71 5.07
CA GLU A 149 -26.08 -24.70 3.98
C GLU A 149 -26.22 -26.15 4.47
N ARG A 150 -26.31 -26.34 5.79
CA ARG A 150 -26.28 -27.64 6.49
C ARG A 150 -27.63 -28.38 6.56
N PHE A 151 -28.61 -28.02 5.74
CA PHE A 151 -29.93 -28.67 5.70
C PHE A 151 -29.99 -29.98 4.89
N ASP A 152 -28.84 -30.57 4.55
CA ASP A 152 -28.77 -31.88 3.93
C ASP A 152 -28.77 -32.98 5.02
N ASP A 153 -29.59 -34.03 4.83
CA ASP A 153 -29.88 -35.08 5.83
C ASP A 153 -28.67 -36.00 6.17
N TYR A 154 -27.50 -35.77 5.56
CA TYR A 154 -26.28 -36.54 5.80
C TYR A 154 -25.18 -35.68 6.41
N PRO A 155 -24.61 -36.07 7.57
CA PRO A 155 -23.43 -35.40 8.13
C PRO A 155 -22.20 -35.70 7.26
N THR A 156 -21.87 -34.78 6.36
CA THR A 156 -20.67 -34.84 5.50
C THR A 156 -19.42 -34.23 6.14
N ASP A 157 -19.55 -33.56 7.30
CA ASP A 157 -18.43 -32.89 7.97
C ASP A 157 -17.45 -33.87 8.64
N THR A 158 -16.22 -33.87 8.16
CA THR A 158 -15.10 -34.50 8.86
C THR A 158 -14.60 -33.59 9.99
N PRO A 159 -13.87 -34.11 11.00
CA PRO A 159 -13.29 -33.27 12.05
C PRO A 159 -12.35 -32.17 11.52
N ILE A 160 -11.77 -32.34 10.33
CA ILE A 160 -10.94 -31.32 9.68
C ILE A 160 -11.77 -30.11 9.23
N ASP A 161 -13.06 -30.31 8.92
CA ASP A 161 -13.99 -29.29 8.46
C ASP A 161 -14.53 -28.43 9.62
N ARG A 162 -14.34 -28.87 10.87
CA ARG A 162 -14.79 -28.17 12.10
C ARG A 162 -13.78 -27.16 12.65
N GLU A 163 -12.95 -26.56 11.80
CA GLU A 163 -11.89 -25.62 12.21
C GLU A 163 -10.83 -26.24 13.15
N ALA A 164 -10.74 -27.57 13.23
CA ALA A 164 -9.78 -28.26 14.11
C ALA A 164 -8.35 -28.15 13.53
N GLY A 165 -7.72 -27.00 13.74
CA GLY A 165 -6.32 -26.76 13.34
C GLY A 165 -6.01 -25.34 12.86
N VAL A 166 -7.02 -24.47 12.68
CA VAL A 166 -6.81 -23.08 12.26
C VAL A 166 -6.98 -22.15 13.46
N THR A 167 -6.02 -21.25 13.66
CA THR A 167 -6.14 -20.24 14.72
C THR A 167 -7.24 -19.23 14.39
N ALA A 168 -7.87 -18.63 15.40
CA ALA A 168 -8.90 -17.59 15.21
C ALA A 168 -8.42 -16.37 14.39
N ALA A 169 -7.11 -16.19 14.23
CA ALA A 169 -6.53 -15.18 13.35
C ALA A 169 -6.52 -15.59 11.86
N GLN A 170 -6.38 -16.90 11.59
CA GLN A 170 -6.38 -17.47 10.24
C GLN A 170 -7.79 -17.61 9.66
N ASP A 171 -8.81 -17.75 10.51
CA ASP A 171 -10.23 -17.81 10.12
C ASP A 171 -10.87 -16.41 9.92
N GLN A 172 -10.04 -15.38 9.72
CA GLN A 172 -10.53 -14.02 9.52
C GLN A 172 -10.79 -13.74 8.04
N VAL A 173 -12.07 -13.60 7.69
CA VAL A 173 -12.49 -13.19 6.35
C VAL A 173 -12.56 -11.67 6.31
N TRP A 174 -11.72 -11.06 5.47
CA TRP A 174 -11.68 -9.63 5.26
C TRP A 174 -12.28 -9.27 3.90
N THR A 175 -13.32 -8.47 3.90
CA THR A 175 -14.02 -8.01 2.69
C THR A 175 -13.50 -6.64 2.29
N ASP A 176 -13.16 -6.47 1.01
CA ASP A 176 -12.76 -5.17 0.46
C ASP A 176 -13.93 -4.17 0.50
N LEU A 177 -13.65 -2.97 0.99
CA LEU A 177 -14.56 -1.83 0.92
C LEU A 177 -14.10 -0.82 -0.13
N PRO A 178 -14.97 0.13 -0.53
CA PRO A 178 -14.54 1.29 -1.29
C PRO A 178 -13.40 2.02 -0.59
N ARG A 179 -12.51 2.60 -1.38
CA ARG A 179 -11.35 3.34 -0.87
C ARG A 179 -11.75 4.56 -0.07
N ASP A 180 -10.88 4.93 0.87
CA ASP A 180 -11.05 6.16 1.65
C ASP A 180 -10.53 7.38 0.88
N VAL A 181 -11.33 7.84 -0.09
CA VAL A 181 -11.00 8.98 -0.96
C VAL A 181 -10.82 10.27 -0.16
N GLN A 182 -11.50 10.40 0.99
CA GLN A 182 -11.34 11.58 1.83
C GLN A 182 -9.95 11.60 2.47
N LEU A 183 -9.54 10.48 3.07
CA LEU A 183 -8.19 10.37 3.66
C LEU A 183 -7.10 10.47 2.59
N GLU A 184 -7.31 9.92 1.38
CA GLU A 184 -6.39 10.11 0.26
C GLU A 184 -6.16 11.60 -0.04
N ARG A 185 -7.22 12.43 -0.07
CA ARG A 185 -7.12 13.88 -0.29
C ARG A 185 -6.39 14.57 0.84
N ASP A 186 -6.70 14.22 2.09
CA ASP A 186 -6.07 14.81 3.28
C ASP A 186 -4.56 14.54 3.30
N ILE A 187 -4.13 13.31 2.95
CA ILE A 187 -2.72 12.95 2.81
C ILE A 187 -2.06 13.78 1.72
N LEU A 188 -2.68 13.86 0.54
CA LEU A 188 -2.14 14.59 -0.61
C LEU A 188 -2.04 16.10 -0.36
N GLU A 189 -2.94 16.68 0.44
CA GLU A 189 -2.85 18.09 0.83
C GLU A 189 -1.63 18.37 1.72
N VAL A 190 -1.30 17.45 2.64
CA VAL A 190 -0.07 17.56 3.44
C VAL A 190 1.18 17.34 2.58
N VAL A 191 1.14 16.41 1.61
CA VAL A 191 2.23 16.25 0.63
C VAL A 191 2.47 17.56 -0.13
N ARG A 192 1.40 18.19 -0.63
CA ARG A 192 1.50 19.47 -1.34
C ARG A 192 2.15 20.53 -0.45
N SER A 193 1.61 20.72 0.75
CA SER A 193 2.10 21.72 1.71
C SER A 193 3.58 21.51 1.99
N LYS A 194 3.99 20.26 2.24
CA LYS A 194 5.37 19.96 2.62
C LYS A 194 6.36 20.01 1.46
N ALA A 195 5.93 19.65 0.26
CA ALA A 195 6.74 19.78 -0.95
C ALA A 195 7.03 21.26 -1.28
N THR A 196 6.06 22.15 -1.05
CA THR A 196 6.24 23.58 -1.31
C THR A 196 7.15 24.29 -0.29
N GLU A 197 7.13 23.86 0.97
CA GLU A 197 8.00 24.44 2.03
C GLU A 197 9.50 24.17 1.81
N GLY A 198 9.84 23.02 1.21
CA GLY A 198 11.23 22.60 1.02
C GLY A 198 11.90 23.15 -0.24
N THR A 199 11.17 23.83 -1.13
CA THR A 199 11.71 24.32 -2.40
C THR A 199 12.37 25.69 -2.19
N PRO A 200 13.70 25.83 -2.36
CA PRO A 200 14.34 27.13 -2.29
C PRO A 200 13.77 28.04 -3.40
N PRO A 201 13.55 29.34 -3.14
CA PRO A 201 12.98 30.24 -4.14
C PRO A 201 13.85 30.23 -5.40
N VAL A 202 13.23 29.93 -6.55
CA VAL A 202 13.91 29.99 -7.85
C VAL A 202 14.21 31.45 -8.15
N THR A 203 15.45 31.87 -7.88
CA THR A 203 15.95 33.19 -8.27
C THR A 203 15.95 33.24 -9.79
N LYS A 204 15.02 33.98 -10.39
CA LYS A 204 15.00 34.24 -11.83
C LYS A 204 16.27 35.02 -12.17
N SER A 205 17.18 34.39 -12.91
CA SER A 205 18.36 35.03 -13.52
C SER A 205 17.98 35.79 -14.77
#